data_AF-A0A7S2PJK6-F1
#
_entry.id   AF-A0A7S2PJK6-F1
#
_cell.length_a   1.000
_cell.length_b   1.000
_cell.length_c   1.000
_cell.angle_alpha   90.00
_cell.angle_beta   90.00
_cell.angle_gamma   90.00
#
_symmetry.space_group_name_H-M   'P 1'
#
loop_
_entity.id
_entity.type
_entity.pdbx_description
1 polymer ?
#
loop_
_entity_poly.entity_id
_entity_poly.type
_entity_poly.pdbx_seq_one_letter_code
_entity_poly.pdbx_strand_id
1 'polypeptide(L)'
;QRMNTDNRRAIFCIIMGSTDYDDAFEKLVRAGMLKPKVERDVIRVLVHCCGEEKAFNPFYGYLAMRVCEYQRKSNFTLTLTFWDTFKQMDTFPVRKVANLAKLLALLVGGRDE
;
A
#
# COMPACT_ATOMS: atom_id res chain seq x y z
N GLN A 1 -0.17 13.73 -3.41
CA GLN A 1 1.22 14.21 -3.69
C GLN A 1 1.83 13.38 -4.83
N ARG A 2 2.09 13.98 -6.00
CA ARG A 2 2.57 13.34 -7.27
C ARG A 2 3.82 12.45 -7.08
N MET A 3 3.95 11.39 -7.88
CA MET A 3 5.09 10.45 -7.99
C MET A 3 6.41 11.14 -8.43
N ASN A 4 6.97 12.04 -7.63
CA ASN A 4 8.12 12.86 -8.04
C ASN A 4 9.50 12.32 -7.63
N THR A 5 9.59 11.28 -6.79
CA THR A 5 10.89 10.72 -6.37
C THR A 5 11.20 9.41 -7.07
N ASP A 6 12.49 9.17 -7.36
CA ASP A 6 12.97 7.91 -7.96
C ASP A 6 12.55 6.68 -7.16
N ASN A 7 12.53 6.80 -5.83
CA ASN A 7 12.05 5.73 -4.94
C ASN A 7 10.58 5.37 -5.21
N ARG A 8 9.68 6.35 -5.38
CA ARG A 8 8.25 6.07 -5.65
C ARG A 8 8.05 5.39 -7.00
N ARG A 9 8.82 5.79 -8.01
CA ARG A 9 8.80 5.13 -9.33
C ARG A 9 9.31 3.69 -9.23
N ALA A 10 10.42 3.47 -8.53
CA ALA A 10 10.97 2.13 -8.33
C ALA A 10 9.99 1.21 -7.59
N ILE A 11 9.36 1.71 -6.51
CA ILE A 11 8.34 0.97 -5.77
C ILE A 11 7.15 0.62 -6.67
N PHE A 12 6.65 1.57 -7.46
CA PHE A 12 5.56 1.33 -8.40
C PHE A 12 5.92 0.25 -9.43
N CYS A 13 7.11 0.33 -10.03
CA CYS A 13 7.58 -0.69 -10.98
C CYS A 13 7.70 -2.08 -10.34
N ILE A 14 8.17 -2.16 -9.09
CA ILE A 14 8.23 -3.43 -8.36
C ILE A 14 6.81 -3.97 -8.15
N ILE A 15 5.90 -3.16 -7.61
CA ILE A 15 4.52 -3.58 -7.31
C ILE A 15 3.79 -4.05 -8.56
N MET A 16 3.86 -3.30 -9.66
CA MET A 16 3.14 -3.64 -10.89
C MET A 16 3.82 -4.74 -11.73
N GLY A 17 5.13 -4.94 -11.54
CA GLY A 17 5.93 -5.96 -12.23
C GLY A 17 6.14 -7.25 -11.45
N SER A 18 5.45 -7.42 -10.32
CA SER A 18 5.50 -8.64 -9.51
C SER A 18 4.32 -9.54 -9.83
N THR A 19 4.51 -10.85 -9.73
CA THR A 19 3.45 -11.83 -10.03
C THR A 19 2.49 -11.98 -8.86
N ASP A 20 3.02 -11.99 -7.64
CA ASP A 20 2.30 -12.26 -6.40
C ASP A 20 2.85 -11.40 -5.26
N TYR A 21 2.11 -11.33 -4.14
CA TYR A 21 2.45 -10.43 -3.03
C TYR A 21 3.79 -10.79 -2.36
N ASP A 22 4.15 -12.09 -2.35
CA ASP A 22 5.41 -12.55 -1.76
C ASP A 22 6.62 -12.15 -2.63
N ASP A 23 6.52 -12.35 -3.95
CA ASP A 23 7.51 -11.87 -4.93
C ASP A 23 7.69 -10.33 -4.87
N ALA A 24 6.58 -9.59 -4.75
CA ALA A 24 6.63 -8.14 -4.56
C ALA A 24 7.34 -7.76 -3.26
N PHE A 25 7.06 -8.47 -2.17
CA PHE A 25 7.69 -8.24 -0.88
C PHE A 25 9.20 -8.52 -0.94
N GLU A 26 9.63 -9.65 -1.48
CA GLU A 26 11.05 -9.99 -1.64
C GLU A 26 11.80 -8.95 -2.47
N LYS A 27 11.22 -8.52 -3.59
CA LYS A 27 11.78 -7.45 -4.43
C LYS A 27 11.90 -6.13 -3.68
N LEU A 28 10.90 -5.75 -2.88
CA LEU A 28 10.94 -4.53 -2.04
C LEU A 28 12.03 -4.61 -0.97
N VAL A 29 12.22 -5.77 -0.34
CA VAL A 29 13.30 -6.01 0.63
C VAL A 29 14.66 -5.90 -0.05
N ARG A 30 14.86 -6.61 -1.17
CA ARG A 30 16.12 -6.66 -1.92
C ARG A 30 16.52 -5.30 -2.47
N ALA A 31 15.56 -4.51 -2.94
CA ALA A 31 15.77 -3.15 -3.40
C ALA A 31 16.03 -2.15 -2.24
N GLY A 32 15.91 -2.58 -0.98
CA GLY A 32 16.10 -1.71 0.18
C GLY A 32 14.98 -0.70 0.39
N MET A 33 13.79 -0.93 -0.18
CA MET A 33 12.64 -0.03 -0.09
C MET A 33 11.97 -0.07 1.29
N LEU A 34 12.17 -1.15 2.06
CA LEU A 34 11.68 -1.29 3.43
C LEU A 34 12.63 -0.70 4.50
N LYS A 35 13.69 0.01 4.09
CA LYS A 35 14.56 0.73 5.03
C LYS A 35 13.80 1.88 5.71
N PRO A 36 14.17 2.23 6.95
CA PRO A 36 13.62 3.41 7.61
C PRO A 36 13.81 4.65 6.74
N LYS A 37 12.82 5.54 6.75
CA LYS A 37 12.62 6.70 5.85
C LYS A 37 11.90 6.37 4.53
N VAL A 38 12.25 5.29 3.84
CA VAL A 38 11.67 4.92 2.52
C VAL A 38 10.40 4.07 2.67
N GLU A 39 10.27 3.29 3.74
CA GLU A 39 9.09 2.45 4.02
C GLU A 39 7.75 3.22 3.92
N ARG A 40 7.76 4.52 4.23
CA ARG A 40 6.57 5.35 4.20
C ARG A 40 6.08 5.61 2.78
N ASP A 41 7.01 5.70 1.83
CA ASP A 41 6.65 5.82 0.43
C ASP A 41 6.13 4.50 -0.13
N VAL A 42 6.57 3.35 0.40
CA VAL A 42 6.02 2.03 0.03
C VAL A 42 4.53 1.95 0.35
N ILE A 43 4.17 2.25 1.61
CA ILE A 43 2.77 2.25 2.04
C ILE A 43 1.92 3.23 1.23
N ARG A 44 2.44 4.44 0.97
CA ARG A 44 1.71 5.45 0.20
C ARG A 44 1.49 5.06 -1.26
N VAL A 45 2.50 4.47 -1.92
CA VAL A 45 2.37 4.00 -3.31
C VAL A 45 1.41 2.82 -3.37
N LEU A 46 1.51 1.88 -2.44
CA LEU A 46 0.59 0.73 -2.35
C LEU A 46 -0.87 1.17 -2.24
N VAL A 47 -1.19 2.06 -1.29
CA VAL A 47 -2.55 2.59 -1.09
C VAL A 47 -3.01 3.37 -2.33
N HIS A 48 -2.12 4.13 -2.96
CA HIS A 48 -2.43 4.85 -4.19
C HIS A 48 -2.80 3.89 -5.33
N CYS A 49 -1.97 2.88 -5.59
CA CYS A 49 -2.22 1.86 -6.63
C CYS A 49 -3.55 1.13 -6.38
N CYS A 50 -3.81 0.68 -5.15
CA CYS A 50 -5.07 0.03 -4.81
C CYS A 50 -6.29 0.92 -5.09
N GLY A 51 -6.17 2.24 -4.89
CA GLY A 51 -7.24 3.19 -5.16
C GLY A 51 -7.50 3.46 -6.65
N GLU A 52 -6.46 3.38 -7.49
CA GLU A 52 -6.57 3.61 -8.94
C GLU A 52 -6.97 2.34 -9.72
N GLU A 53 -6.89 1.16 -9.09
CA GLU A 53 -7.25 -0.12 -9.69
C GLU A 53 -8.73 -0.16 -10.12
N LYS A 54 -9.03 -0.81 -11.26
CA LYS A 54 -10.41 -0.90 -11.79
C LYS A 54 -11.35 -1.68 -10.86
N ALA A 55 -10.82 -2.69 -10.16
CA ALA A 55 -11.51 -3.50 -9.18
C ALA A 55 -10.55 -3.81 -8.02
N PHE A 56 -11.08 -4.02 -6.82
CA PHE A 56 -10.25 -4.34 -5.67
C PHE A 56 -9.45 -5.63 -5.90
N ASN A 57 -8.13 -5.52 -5.74
CA ASN A 57 -7.21 -6.64 -5.82
C ASN A 57 -6.67 -6.97 -4.42
N PRO A 58 -6.95 -8.17 -3.86
CA PRO A 58 -6.50 -8.54 -2.52
C PRO A 58 -4.97 -8.64 -2.39
N PHE A 59 -4.23 -8.74 -3.49
CA PHE A 59 -2.76 -8.64 -3.53
C PHE A 59 -2.23 -7.47 -2.69
N TYR A 60 -2.84 -6.29 -2.79
CA TYR A 60 -2.38 -5.10 -2.06
C TYR A 60 -2.58 -5.23 -0.55
N GLY A 61 -3.63 -5.91 -0.12
CA GLY A 61 -3.91 -6.13 1.29
C GLY A 61 -2.91 -7.11 1.92
N TYR A 62 -2.66 -8.25 1.27
CA TYR A 62 -1.65 -9.21 1.73
C TYR A 62 -0.24 -8.61 1.71
N LEU A 63 0.12 -7.85 0.68
CA LEU A 63 1.40 -7.14 0.64
C LEU A 63 1.53 -6.13 1.79
N ALA A 64 0.47 -5.35 2.06
CA ALA A 64 0.48 -4.39 3.16
C ALA A 64 0.60 -5.08 4.53
N MET A 65 -0.08 -6.21 4.75
CA MET A 65 0.08 -7.02 5.96
C MET A 65 1.52 -7.47 6.12
N ARG A 66 2.12 -8.06 5.08
CA ARG A 66 3.49 -8.56 5.10
C ARG A 66 4.51 -7.47 5.42
N VAL A 67 4.32 -6.28 4.85
CA VAL A 67 5.15 -5.10 5.15
C VAL A 67 4.98 -4.66 6.61
N CYS A 68 3.75 -4.67 7.14
CA CYS A 68 3.45 -4.33 8.52
C CYS A 68 4.00 -5.35 9.54
N GLU A 69 4.07 -6.63 9.17
CA GLU A 69 4.71 -7.68 9.97
C GLU A 69 6.22 -7.47 10.03
N TYR A 70 6.86 -7.22 8.88
CA TYR A 70 8.30 -6.99 8.78
C TYR A 70 8.74 -5.73 9.52
N GLN A 71 7.95 -4.65 9.41
CA GLN A 71 8.27 -3.35 10.00
C GLN A 71 7.07 -2.82 10.79
N ARG A 72 7.10 -3.00 12.11
CA ARG A 72 6.02 -2.58 13.04
C ARG A 72 5.62 -1.10 12.86
N LYS A 73 6.57 -0.22 12.53
CA LYS A 73 6.34 1.23 12.28
C LYS A 73 5.50 1.52 11.03
N SER A 74 5.44 0.59 10.09
CA SER A 74 4.59 0.71 8.90
C SER A 74 3.10 0.67 9.25
N ASN A 75 2.69 0.03 10.35
CA ASN A 75 1.30 0.09 10.85
C ASN A 75 0.86 1.55 11.12
N PHE A 76 1.68 2.31 11.84
CA PHE A 76 1.37 3.71 12.14
C PHE A 76 1.28 4.55 10.86
N THR A 77 2.19 4.29 9.92
CA THR A 77 2.18 4.99 8.63
C THR A 77 0.94 4.65 7.81
N LEU A 78 0.50 3.40 7.84
CA LEU A 78 -0.71 2.94 7.16
C LEU A 78 -1.95 3.63 7.73
N THR A 79 -2.11 3.65 9.07
CA THR A 79 -3.20 4.40 9.72
C THR A 79 -3.19 5.88 9.34
N LEU A 80 -2.02 6.53 9.36
CA LEU A 80 -1.90 7.93 8.97
C LEU A 80 -2.24 8.17 7.49
N THR A 81 -1.87 7.23 6.62
CA THR A 81 -2.16 7.30 5.18
C THR A 81 -3.66 7.15 4.92
N PHE A 82 -4.33 6.23 5.62
CA PHE A 82 -5.79 6.10 5.56
C PHE A 82 -6.50 7.35 6.09
N TRP A 83 -6.03 7.91 7.20
CA TRP A 83 -6.57 9.16 7.74
C TRP A 83 -6.48 10.32 6.74
N ASP A 84 -5.33 10.48 6.06
CA ASP A 84 -5.17 11.50 5.02
C ASP A 84 -6.09 11.24 3.82
N THR A 85 -6.26 9.97 3.46
CA THR A 85 -7.14 9.53 2.38
C THR A 85 -8.61 9.83 2.70
N PHE A 86 -9.03 9.64 3.95
CA PHE A 86 -10.38 9.96 4.41
C PHE A 86 -10.70 11.45 4.34
N LYS A 87 -9.73 12.31 4.68
CA LYS A 87 -9.90 13.77 4.54
C LYS A 87 -10.14 14.22 3.10
N GLN A 88 -9.67 13.45 2.12
CA GLN A 88 -9.79 13.74 0.70
C GLN A 88 -10.87 12.88 0.01
N MET A 89 -11.60 12.06 0.77
CA MET A 89 -12.54 11.07 0.22
C MET A 89 -13.65 11.71 -0.63
N ASP A 90 -14.11 12.91 -0.24
CA ASP A 90 -15.11 13.70 -0.97
C ASP A 90 -14.68 14.02 -2.41
N THR A 91 -13.37 14.10 -2.66
CA THR A 91 -12.81 14.40 -3.99
C THR A 91 -12.61 13.17 -4.87
N PHE A 92 -12.81 11.97 -4.33
CA PHE A 92 -12.52 10.72 -5.02
C PHE A 92 -13.76 10.07 -5.64
N PRO A 93 -13.60 9.37 -6.77
CA PRO A 93 -14.70 8.59 -7.34
C PRO A 93 -15.08 7.43 -6.40
N VAL A 94 -16.36 7.08 -6.38
CA VAL A 94 -16.94 6.02 -5.53
C VAL A 94 -16.17 4.69 -5.66
N ARG A 95 -15.67 4.38 -6.86
CA ARG A 95 -14.83 3.18 -7.10
C ARG A 95 -13.58 3.16 -6.22
N LYS A 96 -12.86 4.28 -6.15
CA LYS A 96 -11.62 4.41 -5.38
C LYS A 96 -11.93 4.27 -3.89
N VAL A 97 -13.00 4.92 -3.43
CA VAL A 97 -13.47 4.79 -2.04
C VAL A 97 -13.82 3.34 -1.71
N ALA A 98 -14.52 2.64 -2.61
CA ALA A 98 -14.89 1.24 -2.40
C ALA A 98 -13.66 0.31 -2.33
N ASN A 99 -12.66 0.50 -3.20
CA ASN A 99 -11.42 -0.28 -3.15
C ASN A 99 -10.66 -0.04 -1.85
N LEU A 100 -10.55 1.22 -1.41
CA LEU A 100 -9.88 1.59 -0.16
C LEU A 100 -10.62 1.06 1.07
N ALA A 101 -11.95 1.08 1.05
CA ALA A 101 -12.77 0.50 2.11
C ALA A 101 -12.56 -1.02 2.22
N LYS A 102 -12.51 -1.72 1.07
CA LYS A 102 -12.19 -3.15 1.03
C LYS A 102 -10.77 -3.44 1.53
N LEU A 103 -9.79 -2.61 1.16
CA LEU A 103 -8.42 -2.73 1.66
C LEU A 103 -8.38 -2.60 3.19
N LEU A 104 -9.04 -1.59 3.73
CA LEU A 104 -9.10 -1.38 5.18
C LEU A 104 -9.82 -2.53 5.88
N ALA A 105 -10.96 -2.99 5.33
CA ALA A 105 -11.70 -4.12 5.87
C ALA A 105 -10.82 -5.38 5.90
N LEU A 106 -10.03 -5.65 4.86
CA LEU A 106 -9.11 -6.77 4.82
C LEU A 106 -8.00 -6.63 5.86
N LEU A 107 -7.44 -5.43 6.03
CA LEU A 107 -6.38 -5.16 7.03
C LEU A 107 -6.85 -5.24 8.48
N VAL A 108 -8.12 -4.94 8.74
CA VAL A 108 -8.73 -5.08 10.08
C VAL A 108 -9.18 -6.52 10.31
N GLY A 109 -9.83 -7.14 9.33
CA GLY A 109 -10.37 -8.50 9.44
C GLY A 109 -9.30 -9.59 9.43
N GLY A 110 -8.19 -9.42 8.71
CA GLY A 110 -7.10 -10.41 8.69
C GLY A 110 -6.18 -10.38 9.91
N ARG A 111 -6.58 -9.73 11.02
CA ARG A 111 -5.89 -9.82 12.31
C ARG A 111 -6.48 -10.90 13.24
N ASP A 112 -7.55 -11.57 12.83
CA ASP A 112 -8.29 -12.56 13.64
C ASP A 112 -8.05 -14.04 13.23
N GLU A 113 -7.01 -14.34 12.44
CA GLU A 113 -6.54 -15.73 12.19
C GLU A 113 -5.08 -15.92 12.60
#